data_AF-A0A418MC00-F1
#
_entry.id   AF-A0A418MC00-F1
#
_cell.length_a   1.000
_cell.length_b   1.000
_cell.length_c   1.000
_cell.angle_alpha   90.00
_cell.angle_beta   90.00
_cell.angle_gamma   90.00
#
_symmetry.space_group_name_H-M   'P 1'
#
loop_
_entity.id
_entity.type
_entity.pdbx_description
1 polymer ?
#
loop_
_entity_poly.entity_id
_entity_poly.type
_entity_poly.pdbx_seq_one_letter_code
_entity_poly.pdbx_strand_id
1 'polypeptide(L)' 'MKPVVLIDTNVVIDLLASREPNCFSAAAVFDLAEQEKINAYVNVLTLVTVYYILHAHYKVAHDSIMEKFAVTN' A
#
# COMPACT_ATOMS: atom_id res chain seq x y z
N MET A 1 -19.10 -1.40 -15.34
CA MET A 1 -18.82 -0.84 -14.01
C MET A 1 -17.52 -1.44 -13.52
N LYS A 2 -16.54 -0.61 -13.09
CA LYS A 2 -15.25 -1.12 -12.59
C LYS A 2 -15.47 -1.83 -11.24
N PRO A 3 -14.82 -2.97 -10.97
CA PRO A 3 -14.90 -3.62 -9.65
C PRO A 3 -14.41 -2.69 -8.55
N VAL A 4 -15.11 -2.68 -7.43
CA VAL A 4 -14.67 -1.99 -6.21
C VAL A 4 -13.86 -2.98 -5.38
N VAL A 5 -12.63 -2.61 -5.03
CA VAL A 5 -11.71 -3.46 -4.28
C VAL A 5 -11.25 -2.72 -3.03
N LEU A 6 -11.49 -3.32 -1.87
CA LEU A 6 -10.90 -2.89 -0.61
C LEU A 6 -9.59 -3.64 -0.42
N ILE A 7 -8.47 -2.92 -0.46
CA ILE A 7 -7.13 -3.48 -0.29
C ILE A 7 -6.87 -3.71 1.20
N ASP A 8 -6.51 -4.94 1.55
CA ASP A 8 -6.14 -5.29 2.92
C ASP A 8 -4.77 -4.70 3.32
N THR A 9 -4.59 -4.50 4.63
CA THR A 9 -3.36 -3.95 5.21
C THR A 9 -2.12 -4.73 4.81
N ASN A 10 -2.18 -6.06 4.73
CA ASN A 10 -1.02 -6.87 4.36
C ASN A 10 -0.55 -6.62 2.92
N VAL A 11 -1.48 -6.35 1.99
CA VAL A 11 -1.13 -6.04 0.60
C VAL A 11 -0.41 -4.69 0.50
N VAL A 12 -0.81 -3.71 1.31
CA VAL A 12 -0.11 -2.43 1.39
C VAL A 12 1.31 -2.60 1.96
N ILE A 13 1.46 -3.43 3.01
CA ILE A 13 2.79 -3.75 3.57
C ILE A 13 3.65 -4.48 2.55
N ASP A 14 3.07 -5.44 1.81
CA ASP A 14 3.76 -6.20 0.76
C ASP A 14 4.37 -5.30 -0.30
N LEU A 15 3.60 -4.30 -0.73
CA LEU A 15 4.09 -3.29 -1.67
C LEU A 15 5.17 -2.40 -1.03
N LEU A 16 4.86 -1.75 0.09
CA LEU A 16 5.71 -0.67 0.59
C LEU A 16 7.00 -1.13 1.27
N ALA A 17 7.02 -2.35 1.80
CA ALA A 17 8.18 -2.97 2.43
C ALA A 17 8.90 -3.96 1.51
N SER A 18 8.45 -4.13 0.26
CA SER A 18 8.93 -5.18 -0.65
C SER A 18 8.93 -6.56 0.02
N ARG A 19 7.85 -6.89 0.74
CA ARG A 19 7.79 -8.10 1.58
C ARG A 19 7.53 -9.33 0.72
N GLU A 20 8.52 -10.21 0.68
CA GLU A 20 8.40 -11.51 0.02
C GLU A 20 7.48 -12.46 0.80
N PRO A 21 6.77 -13.38 0.11
CA PRO A 21 6.84 -13.67 -1.32
C PRO A 21 5.86 -12.86 -2.19
N ASN A 22 5.08 -11.95 -1.60
CA ASN A 22 3.89 -11.40 -2.22
C ASN A 22 4.08 -10.00 -2.83
N CYS A 23 5.29 -9.45 -2.81
CA CYS A 23 5.56 -8.07 -3.24
C CYS A 23 5.09 -7.82 -4.68
N PHE A 24 5.34 -8.75 -5.61
CA PHE A 24 4.93 -8.63 -7.01
C PHE A 24 3.41 -8.74 -7.19
N SER A 25 2.77 -9.65 -6.46
CA SER A 25 1.31 -9.79 -6.47
C SER A 25 0.64 -8.53 -5.92
N ALA A 26 1.20 -7.95 -4.86
CA ALA A 26 0.71 -6.69 -4.31
C ALA A 26 0.89 -5.54 -5.32
N ALA A 27 2.07 -5.39 -5.91
CA ALA A 27 2.31 -4.40 -6.97
C ALA A 27 1.30 -4.53 -8.12
N ALA A 28 1.02 -5.74 -8.60
CA ALA A 28 0.03 -5.97 -9.64
C ALA A 28 -1.38 -5.48 -9.26
N VAL A 29 -1.79 -5.55 -7.98
CA VAL A 29 -3.07 -4.99 -7.52
C VAL A 29 -3.10 -3.46 -7.65
N PHE A 30 -2.00 -2.77 -7.32
CA PHE A 30 -1.89 -1.32 -7.46
C PHE A 30 -1.77 -0.90 -8.93
N ASP A 31 -1.06 -1.66 -9.77
CA ASP A 31 -1.01 -1.44 -11.22
C ASP A 31 -2.41 -1.52 -11.86
N LEU A 32 -3.27 -2.42 -11.39
CA LEU A 32 -4.67 -2.48 -11.84
C LEU A 32 -5.45 -1.21 -11.45
N ALA A 33 -5.15 -0.60 -10.30
CA ALA A 33 -5.76 0.66 -9.89
C ALA A 33 -5.23 1.83 -10.72
N GLU A 34 -3.92 1.88 -10.99
CA GLU A 34 -3.27 2.91 -11.83
C GLU A 34 -3.76 2.85 -13.28
N GLN A 35 -3.92 1.64 -13.84
CA GLN A 35 -4.53 1.41 -15.16
C GLN A 35 -6.05 1.61 -15.18
N GLU A 36 -6.61 2.10 -14.07
CA GLU A 36 -8.02 2.30 -13.81
C GLU A 36 -8.93 1.08 -14.10
N LYS A 37 -8.41 -0.14 -13.95
CA LYS A 37 -9.18 -1.38 -14.12
C LYS A 37 -10.05 -1.70 -12.90
N ILE A 38 -9.67 -1.20 -11.72
CA ILE A 38 -10.41 -1.33 -10.46
C ILE A 38 -10.53 0.02 -9.75
N ASN A 39 -11.56 0.17 -8.92
CA ASN A 39 -11.67 1.26 -7.95
C ASN A 39 -11.11 0.75 -6.62
N ALA A 40 -9.85 1.08 -6.33
CA ALA A 40 -9.16 0.64 -5.12
C ALA A 40 -9.39 1.59 -3.94
N TYR A 41 -9.68 1.02 -2.78
CA TYR A 41 -9.81 1.74 -1.52
C TYR A 41 -8.99 1.06 -0.43
N VAL A 42 -8.56 1.82 0.57
CA VAL A 42 -7.97 1.29 1.81
C VAL A 42 -8.74 1.84 3.00
N ASN A 43 -8.76 1.10 4.11
CA ASN A 43 -9.27 1.62 5.36
C ASN A 43 -8.29 2.70 5.90
N VAL A 44 -8.78 3.78 6.49
CA VAL A 44 -7.94 4.80 7.15
C VAL A 44 -7.02 4.18 8.22
N LEU A 45 -7.48 3.15 8.93
CA LEU A 45 -6.67 2.46 9.94
C LEU A 45 -5.50 1.67 9.34
N THR A 46 -5.60 1.27 8.07
CA THR A 46 -4.48 0.67 7.33
C THR A 46 -3.30 1.63 7.27
N LEU A 47 -3.52 2.93 7.06
CA LEU A 47 -2.44 3.92 7.01
C LEU A 47 -1.65 3.98 8.33
N VAL A 48 -2.35 4.02 9.46
CA VAL A 48 -1.72 4.04 10.79
C VAL A 48 -0.96 2.74 11.07
N THR A 49 -1.54 1.61 10.69
CA THR A 49 -0.95 0.28 10.94
C THR A 49 0.29 0.06 10.08
N VAL A 50 0.22 0.41 8.79
CA VAL A 50 1.35 0.36 7.85
C VAL A 50 2.46 1.29 8.32
N TYR A 51 2.15 2.53 8.71
CA TYR A 51 3.14 3.46 9.26
C TYR A 51 3.88 2.86 10.44
N TYR A 52 3.14 2.34 11.43
CA TYR A 52 3.72 1.72 12.61
C TYR A 52 4.63 0.55 12.24
N ILE A 53 4.20 -0.33 11.32
CA ILE A 53 4.98 -1.50 10.91
C ILE A 53 6.26 -1.09 10.17
N LEU A 54 6.17 -0.17 9.21
CA LEU A 54 7.33 0.31 8.45
C LEU A 54 8.36 0.98 9.36
N HIS A 55 7.91 1.80 10.30
CA HIS A 55 8.81 2.50 11.22
C HIS A 55 9.38 1.56 12.29
N ALA A 56 8.54 0.79 12.98
CA ALA A 56 8.95 -0.01 14.14
C ALA A 56 9.69 -1.29 13.75
N HIS A 57 9.26 -1.98 12.69
CA HIS A 57 9.80 -3.28 12.30
C HIS A 57 10.79 -3.19 11.14
N TYR A 58 10.51 -2.38 10.12
CA TYR A 58 11.37 -2.24 8.94
C TYR A 58 12.40 -1.09 9.06
N LYS A 59 12.33 -0.29 10.14
CA LYS A 59 13.24 0.83 10.41
C LYS A 59 13.28 1.86 9.27
N VAL A 60 12.17 2.00 8.53
CA VAL A 60 12.03 3.03 7.50
C VAL A 60 11.90 4.38 8.19
N ALA A 61 12.68 5.37 7.74
CA ALA A 61 12.65 6.71 8.29
C ALA A 61 11.28 7.37 8.07
N HIS A 62 10.85 8.23 9.01
CA HIS A 62 9.57 8.94 8.94
C HIS A 62 9.36 9.61 7.58
N ASP A 63 10.32 10.41 7.13
CA ASP A 63 10.23 11.17 5.89
C ASP A 63 10.00 10.25 4.68
N SER A 64 10.71 9.11 4.61
CA SER A 64 10.53 8.11 3.55
C SER A 64 9.15 7.43 3.58
N ILE A 65 8.53 7.27 4.76
CA ILE A 65 7.16 6.76 4.87
C ILE A 65 6.17 7.83 4.39
N MET A 66 6.39 9.09 4.76
CA MET A 66 5.51 10.20 4.36
C MET A 66 5.56 10.42 2.84
N GLU A 67 6.72 10.30 2.20
CA GLU A 67 6.85 10.30 0.74
C GLU A 67 6.02 9.18 0.08
N LYS A 68 6.04 7.97 0.64
CA LYS A 68 5.23 6.83 0.15
C LYS A 68 3.72 7.04 0.30
N PHE A 69 3.29 7.87 1.25
CA PHE A 69 1.88 8.19 1.49
C PHE A 69 1.42 9.47 0.78
N ALA A 70 2.35 10.24 0.21
CA ALA A 70 2.01 11.50 -0.45
C ALA A 70 1.06 11.23 -1.62
N VAL A 71 -0.10 11.90 -1.60
CA VAL A 71 -0.99 11.96 -2.76
C VAL A 71 -0.42 13.04 -3.68
N THR A 72 0.16 12.63 -4.80
CA THR A 72 0.55 13.57 -5.85
C THR A 72 -0.71 13.94 -6.64
N ASN A 73 -1.02 15.25 -6.69
CA ASN A 73 -2.06 15.80 -7.57
C ASN A 73 -1.60 15.81 -9.02
#